data_AF-A0A645C8U7-F1
#
_entry.id   AF-A0A645C8U7-F1
#
_cell.length_a   1.000
_cell.length_b   1.000
_cell.length_c   1.000
_cell.angle_alpha   90.00
_cell.angle_beta   90.00
_cell.angle_gamma   90.00
#
_symmetry.space_group_name_H-M   'P 1'
#
loop_
_entity.id
_entity.type
_entity.pdbx_description
1 polymer ?
#
loop_
_entity_poly.entity_id
_entity_poly.type
_entity_poly.pdbx_seq_one_letter_code
_entity_poly.pdbx_strand_id
1 'polypeptide(L)'
;MSREKNPQFLGFEHFCDEFRNRDYRFIGCTLPPDRPRWVGAAAAENQNPRTSESIGKAYPDPVYPKVPYNPNDPAFNSLNTIYTPTLLSVNFTHSGYMCRKFLPEGTRMLNKDTPDWPVIRLAEVHLIYAEATVELGNGQISNQDLDFSVNKNRARARIAPLSNELISGLYDANYFDHVTGRTIIKKMNMLDEIRRERACELFGEGFRENDLKRWGIAHVNLRGQKLGRFVYGTEYMTATANDATYHGQPAYQPDRFQSKNGIIEEAGPDYGRTITTLASDLLYSQRNYLAPVPLTQIRLNKSLIQNPGW
;
A
#
# COMPACT_ATOMS: atom_id res chain seq x y z
N MET A 1 -14.33 -7.55 -3.34
CA MET A 1 -15.38 -6.90 -2.51
C MET A 1 -15.11 -5.40 -2.45
N SER A 2 -16.04 -4.57 -2.92
CA SER A 2 -15.96 -3.11 -2.70
C SER A 2 -16.00 -2.79 -1.20
N ARG A 3 -15.38 -1.65 -0.82
CA ARG A 3 -15.30 -1.18 0.58
C ARG A 3 -16.66 -1.13 1.29
N GLU A 4 -17.74 -0.96 0.53
CA GLU A 4 -19.11 -0.76 1.03
C GLU A 4 -19.84 -2.07 1.36
N LYS A 5 -19.29 -3.24 1.01
CA LYS A 5 -19.94 -4.55 1.23
C LYS A 5 -19.29 -5.40 2.31
N ASN A 6 -18.18 -4.97 2.89
CA ASN A 6 -17.56 -5.69 4.00
C ASN A 6 -18.07 -5.11 5.33
N PRO A 7 -18.99 -5.79 6.06
CA PRO A 7 -19.50 -5.28 7.33
C PRO A 7 -18.42 -5.21 8.43
N GLN A 8 -17.25 -5.82 8.21
CA GLN A 8 -16.12 -5.75 9.13
C GLN A 8 -15.22 -4.53 8.85
N PHE A 9 -15.32 -3.91 7.67
CA PHE A 9 -14.54 -2.71 7.39
C PHE A 9 -15.15 -1.52 8.14
N LEU A 10 -14.37 -0.91 9.03
CA LEU A 10 -14.86 0.14 9.91
C LEU A 10 -14.99 1.51 9.22
N GLY A 11 -14.53 1.64 7.97
CA GLY A 11 -14.64 2.89 7.21
C GLY A 11 -13.41 3.79 7.35
N PHE A 12 -13.64 5.10 7.25
CA PHE A 12 -12.59 6.13 7.30
C PHE A 12 -12.90 7.22 8.33
N GLU A 13 -13.95 7.05 9.15
CA GLU A 13 -14.41 8.08 10.08
C GLU A 13 -13.29 8.51 11.03
N HIS A 14 -12.65 7.56 11.69
CA HIS A 14 -11.48 7.78 12.53
C HIS A 14 -10.19 7.34 11.84
N PHE A 15 -9.05 7.90 12.27
CA PHE A 15 -7.74 7.58 11.70
C PHE A 15 -7.43 6.07 11.64
N CYS A 16 -7.91 5.34 12.65
CA CYS A 16 -7.61 3.93 12.86
C CYS A 16 -8.47 2.99 12.01
N ASP A 17 -9.68 3.43 11.64
CA ASP A 17 -10.75 2.56 11.14
C ASP A 17 -10.38 1.88 9.84
N GLU A 18 -9.70 2.61 8.96
CA GLU A 18 -9.28 2.07 7.66
C GLU A 18 -8.29 0.90 7.78
N PHE A 19 -7.64 0.78 8.95
CA PHE A 19 -6.63 -0.23 9.26
C PHE A 19 -7.19 -1.41 10.06
N ARG A 20 -8.46 -1.37 10.48
CA ARG A 20 -9.10 -2.47 11.21
C ARG A 20 -9.69 -3.50 10.25
N ASN A 21 -9.60 -4.78 10.64
CA ASN A 21 -10.09 -5.92 9.86
C ASN A 21 -9.54 -5.94 8.42
N ARG A 22 -8.25 -5.60 8.29
CA ARG A 22 -7.51 -5.61 7.02
C ARG A 22 -6.50 -6.76 6.97
N ASP A 23 -6.01 -7.01 5.78
CA ASP A 23 -4.90 -7.93 5.52
C ASP A 23 -3.68 -7.57 6.40
N TYR A 24 -3.18 -8.53 7.18
CA TYR A 24 -2.03 -8.31 8.05
C TYR A 24 -0.77 -7.91 7.30
N ARG A 25 -0.63 -8.25 6.01
CA ARG A 25 0.48 -7.79 5.16
C ARG A 25 0.42 -6.29 4.93
N PHE A 26 -0.78 -5.73 4.72
CA PHE A 26 -0.96 -4.29 4.61
C PHE A 26 -0.63 -3.60 5.94
N ILE A 27 -1.18 -4.10 7.06
CA ILE A 27 -0.94 -3.52 8.39
C ILE A 27 0.53 -3.61 8.82
N GLY A 28 1.19 -4.72 8.49
CA GLY A 28 2.62 -4.92 8.77
C GLY A 28 3.54 -4.06 7.91
N CYS A 29 3.13 -3.72 6.68
CA CYS A 29 3.94 -2.92 5.75
C CYS A 29 3.64 -1.42 5.77
N THR A 30 2.59 -0.98 6.48
CA THR A 30 2.23 0.44 6.58
C THR A 30 2.58 1.04 7.94
N LEU A 31 2.38 2.35 8.05
CA LEU A 31 2.45 3.12 9.28
C LEU A 31 1.03 3.50 9.74
N PRO A 32 0.37 2.70 10.60
CA PRO A 32 -0.90 3.02 11.18
C PRO A 32 -0.80 4.26 12.09
N PRO A 33 -1.86 5.08 12.13
CA PRO A 33 -1.91 6.26 12.97
C PRO A 33 -1.98 5.91 14.46
N ASP A 34 -2.72 4.88 14.83
CA ASP A 34 -3.04 4.48 16.21
C ASP A 34 -1.88 4.05 17.13
N ARG A 35 -0.61 4.22 16.75
CA ARG A 35 0.55 3.92 17.59
C ARG A 35 1.83 4.58 17.08
N PRO A 36 2.74 5.04 17.96
CA PRO A 36 4.08 5.44 17.56
C PRO A 36 4.90 4.23 17.09
N ARG A 37 5.95 4.50 16.33
CA ARG A 37 6.97 3.52 15.96
C ARG A 37 8.31 3.88 16.60
N TRP A 38 8.99 2.85 17.09
CA TRP A 38 10.30 2.98 17.74
C TRP A 38 11.38 2.50 16.78
N VAL A 39 11.98 3.44 16.07
CA VAL A 39 13.03 3.17 15.08
C VAL A 39 14.25 4.06 15.32
N GLY A 40 15.32 3.78 14.58
CA GLY A 40 16.53 4.60 14.57
C GLY A 40 16.22 6.07 14.31
N ALA A 41 16.96 6.98 14.96
CA ALA A 41 16.70 8.42 14.91
C ALA A 41 16.67 8.94 13.47
N ALA A 42 15.47 9.15 12.91
CA ALA A 42 15.26 9.69 11.57
C ALA A 42 13.81 10.19 11.34
N ALA A 43 13.51 11.40 11.82
CA ALA A 43 12.65 12.44 11.20
C ALA A 43 11.29 12.10 10.53
N ALA A 44 10.63 10.96 10.77
CA ALA A 44 9.25 10.78 10.29
C ALA A 44 8.21 11.13 11.35
N GLU A 45 7.04 11.56 10.90
CA GLU A 45 5.94 12.12 11.70
C GLU A 45 5.55 11.24 12.91
N ASN A 46 5.65 9.91 12.79
CA ASN A 46 5.28 8.96 13.84
C ASN A 46 6.44 8.14 14.42
N GLN A 47 7.68 8.58 14.16
CA GLN A 47 8.88 7.91 14.64
C GLN A 47 9.42 8.65 15.85
N ASN A 48 9.27 8.04 17.02
CA ASN A 48 9.94 8.52 18.20
C ASN A 48 11.34 7.89 18.24
N PRO A 49 12.41 8.70 18.40
CA PRO A 49 13.74 8.15 18.61
C PRO A 49 13.68 7.20 19.80
N ARG A 50 14.25 6.00 19.63
CA ARG A 50 14.32 5.04 20.72
C ARG A 50 14.94 5.70 21.93
N THR A 51 14.28 5.51 23.07
CA THR A 51 14.60 6.15 24.34
C THR A 51 14.64 7.66 24.20
N SER A 52 13.49 8.33 24.32
CA SER A 52 13.58 9.55 25.11
C SER A 52 14.15 9.09 26.46
N GLU A 53 15.22 9.71 26.92
CA GLU A 53 15.87 9.44 28.21
C GLU A 53 14.84 9.40 29.37
N SER A 54 13.63 9.91 29.15
CA SER A 54 12.48 9.88 30.04
C SER A 54 11.77 8.54 30.28
N ILE A 55 11.94 7.47 29.46
CA ILE A 55 11.11 6.23 29.60
C ILE A 55 11.87 5.02 30.16
N GLY A 56 13.20 5.03 30.16
CA GLY A 56 14.04 3.99 30.81
C GLY A 56 13.89 2.55 30.30
N LYS A 57 13.13 2.30 29.22
CA LYS A 57 12.95 0.98 28.59
C LYS A 57 13.40 1.00 27.13
N ALA A 58 13.93 -0.12 26.64
CA ALA A 58 14.31 -0.27 25.21
C ALA A 58 13.11 -0.13 24.25
N TYR A 59 11.91 -0.46 24.74
CA TYR A 59 10.61 -0.28 24.09
C TYR A 59 9.58 0.07 25.17
N PRO A 60 8.70 1.06 24.98
CA PRO A 60 7.56 1.27 25.86
C PRO A 60 6.50 0.19 25.62
N ASP A 61 5.66 0.00 26.63
CA ASP A 61 4.53 -0.92 26.53
C ASP A 61 3.56 -0.40 25.46
N PRO A 62 3.11 -1.24 24.50
CA PRO A 62 2.22 -0.79 23.46
C PRO A 62 0.88 -0.39 24.07
N VAL A 63 0.40 0.79 23.72
CA VAL A 63 -0.94 1.26 24.08
C VAL A 63 -1.81 1.25 22.83
N TYR A 64 -3.03 0.76 22.97
CA TYR A 64 -4.00 0.71 21.90
C TYR A 64 -5.23 1.53 22.29
N PRO A 65 -5.83 2.31 21.37
CA PRO A 65 -7.12 2.91 21.63
C PRO A 65 -8.15 1.84 21.96
N LYS A 66 -9.05 2.14 22.90
CA LYS A 66 -10.22 1.31 23.18
C LYS A 66 -11.00 1.02 21.90
N VAL A 67 -11.58 -0.17 21.86
CA VAL A 67 -12.54 -0.62 20.85
C VAL A 67 -13.84 -0.94 21.59
N PRO A 68 -14.96 -0.24 21.32
CA PRO A 68 -15.15 0.79 20.30
C PRO A 68 -14.39 2.10 20.59
N TYR A 69 -14.22 2.94 19.56
CA TYR A 69 -13.49 4.21 19.65
C TYR A 69 -14.00 5.07 20.81
N ASN A 70 -13.08 5.63 21.59
CA ASN A 70 -13.37 6.54 22.69
C ASN A 70 -12.46 7.76 22.56
N PRO A 71 -12.99 8.96 22.24
CA PRO A 71 -12.18 10.16 22.09
C PRO A 71 -11.52 10.62 23.40
N ASN A 72 -12.02 10.16 24.56
CA ASN A 72 -11.47 10.46 25.88
C ASN A 72 -10.54 9.36 26.40
N ASP A 73 -10.09 8.45 25.54
CA ASP A 73 -9.13 7.42 25.96
C ASP A 73 -7.81 8.10 26.39
N PRO A 74 -7.31 7.85 27.61
CA PRO A 74 -6.01 8.36 28.06
C PRO A 74 -4.86 8.02 27.12
N ALA A 75 -5.01 7.00 26.25
CA ALA A 75 -4.08 6.69 25.17
C ALA A 75 -3.73 7.92 24.30
N PHE A 76 -4.68 8.83 24.05
CA PHE A 76 -4.47 9.99 23.18
C PHE A 76 -3.74 11.18 23.85
N ASN A 77 -3.51 11.13 25.16
CA ASN A 77 -2.98 12.28 25.93
C ASN A 77 -1.44 12.40 25.92
N SER A 78 -0.74 11.53 25.20
CA SER A 78 0.73 11.51 25.18
C SER A 78 1.28 11.30 23.77
N LEU A 79 2.32 12.07 23.45
CA LEU A 79 3.15 11.99 22.25
C LEU A 79 3.82 10.61 22.06
N ASN A 80 3.94 9.85 23.16
CA ASN A 80 4.62 8.56 23.18
C ASN A 80 3.65 7.38 23.13
N THR A 81 2.35 7.64 22.96
CA THR A 81 1.32 6.63 23.21
C THR A 81 0.51 6.36 21.95
N ILE A 82 -0.08 7.39 21.36
CA ILE A 82 -0.83 7.32 20.10
C ILE A 82 -0.30 8.40 19.16
N TYR A 83 -0.19 8.08 17.87
CA TYR A 83 0.14 9.07 16.85
C TYR A 83 -1.16 9.57 16.20
N THR A 84 -1.28 10.87 16.01
CA THR A 84 -2.37 11.45 15.22
C THR A 84 -1.74 12.12 14.02
N PRO A 85 -1.96 11.60 12.81
CA PRO A 85 -1.26 12.06 11.62
C PRO A 85 -1.66 13.47 11.27
N THR A 86 -0.73 14.16 10.61
CA THR A 86 -1.00 15.43 9.97
C THR A 86 -1.13 15.28 8.47
N LEU A 87 -1.62 16.30 7.80
CA LEU A 87 -1.52 16.51 6.36
C LEU A 87 -0.83 17.86 6.10
N LEU A 88 0.15 18.20 6.94
CA LEU A 88 0.78 19.51 7.03
C LEU A 88 2.19 19.57 6.41
N SER A 89 2.75 18.45 5.97
CA SER A 89 4.11 18.42 5.40
C SER A 89 4.11 18.63 3.88
N VAL A 90 4.89 19.60 3.40
CA VAL A 90 5.15 19.83 1.97
C VAL A 90 5.88 18.66 1.29
N ASN A 91 6.47 17.76 2.08
CA ASN A 91 7.14 16.53 1.64
C ASN A 91 6.32 15.26 1.95
N PHE A 92 4.99 15.39 2.06
CA PHE A 92 4.11 14.23 2.15
C PHE A 92 4.46 13.26 1.01
N THR A 93 4.90 12.04 1.35
CA THR A 93 4.85 10.93 0.41
C THR A 93 3.42 10.90 -0.12
N HIS A 94 3.26 11.20 -1.41
CA HIS A 94 2.10 11.85 -2.05
C HIS A 94 0.70 11.28 -1.76
N SER A 95 0.57 10.18 -1.03
CA SER A 95 -0.67 9.48 -0.71
C SER A 95 -1.05 9.53 0.78
N GLY A 96 -0.18 10.04 1.64
CA GLY A 96 -0.29 9.96 3.11
C GLY A 96 -0.06 8.58 3.72
N TYR A 97 0.09 7.53 2.91
CA TYR A 97 0.53 6.23 3.38
C TYR A 97 2.05 6.12 3.26
N MET A 98 2.69 5.66 4.33
CA MET A 98 4.12 5.36 4.34
C MET A 98 4.35 3.85 4.31
N CYS A 99 5.49 3.44 3.74
CA CYS A 99 5.92 2.05 3.75
C CYS A 99 6.94 1.81 4.87
N ARG A 100 6.72 0.76 5.66
CA ARG A 100 7.69 0.27 6.65
C ARG A 100 8.25 -1.11 6.33
N LYS A 101 7.94 -1.66 5.15
CA LYS A 101 8.48 -2.96 4.75
C LYS A 101 9.99 -2.85 4.69
N PHE A 102 10.69 -3.84 5.27
CA PHE A 102 12.14 -3.85 5.46
C PHE A 102 12.70 -2.77 6.40
N LEU A 103 11.88 -1.98 7.09
CA LEU A 103 12.37 -1.16 8.19
C LEU A 103 12.56 -2.03 9.44
N PRO A 104 13.79 -2.29 9.89
CA PRO A 104 14.04 -3.10 11.07
C PRO A 104 13.54 -2.37 12.32
N GLU A 105 12.99 -3.13 13.27
CA GLU A 105 12.72 -2.58 14.61
C GLU A 105 14.05 -2.52 15.37
N GLY A 106 14.55 -1.32 15.69
CA GLY A 106 15.90 -1.22 16.26
C GLY A 106 16.33 0.16 16.73
N THR A 107 17.28 0.21 17.68
CA THR A 107 18.22 1.31 17.85
C THR A 107 19.25 1.14 16.74
N ARG A 108 19.03 1.81 15.60
CA ARG A 108 19.95 1.76 14.47
C ARG A 108 20.30 3.17 14.05
N MET A 109 21.57 3.41 13.78
CA MET A 109 21.98 4.69 13.21
C MET A 109 21.67 4.69 11.72
N LEU A 110 21.14 5.81 11.24
CA LEU A 110 20.99 6.09 9.81
C LEU A 110 22.28 5.70 9.06
N ASN A 111 22.13 5.02 7.92
CA ASN A 111 23.24 4.63 7.03
C ASN A 111 24.31 3.70 7.64
N LYS A 112 24.02 3.00 8.74
CA LYS A 112 24.95 2.06 9.40
C LYS A 112 24.42 0.62 9.52
N ASP A 113 23.23 0.36 9.00
CA ASP A 113 22.64 -0.98 8.97
C ASP A 113 21.89 -1.19 7.65
N THR A 114 21.83 -2.43 7.19
CA THR A 114 21.19 -2.83 5.93
C THR A 114 20.36 -4.10 6.18
N PRO A 115 19.03 -4.06 6.03
CA PRO A 115 18.24 -5.28 6.05
C PRO A 115 18.62 -6.17 4.87
N ASP A 116 18.53 -7.50 5.05
CA ASP A 116 18.67 -8.43 3.94
C ASP A 116 17.60 -8.16 2.88
N TRP A 117 18.02 -8.12 1.61
CA TRP A 117 17.11 -7.94 0.48
C TRP A 117 16.81 -9.30 -0.17
N PRO A 118 15.55 -9.77 -0.16
CA PRO A 118 15.21 -11.05 -0.75
C PRO A 118 15.33 -10.97 -2.28
N VAL A 119 16.22 -11.79 -2.86
CA VAL A 119 16.29 -11.98 -4.32
C VAL A 119 15.28 -13.03 -4.78
N ILE A 120 15.10 -14.09 -3.99
CA ILE A 120 14.07 -15.12 -4.15
C ILE A 120 13.64 -15.61 -2.78
N ARG A 121 12.36 -15.94 -2.62
CA ARG A 121 11.85 -16.55 -1.38
C ARG A 121 10.71 -17.51 -1.66
N LEU A 122 10.52 -18.48 -0.77
CA LEU A 122 9.56 -19.56 -0.95
C LEU A 122 8.13 -19.08 -1.26
N ALA A 123 7.69 -17.96 -0.66
CA ALA A 123 6.37 -17.42 -0.94
C ALA A 123 6.19 -16.99 -2.41
N GLU A 124 7.25 -16.48 -3.04
CA GLU A 124 7.24 -16.18 -4.47
C GLU A 124 7.09 -17.47 -5.29
N VAL A 125 7.82 -18.52 -4.92
CA VAL A 125 7.76 -19.83 -5.59
C VAL A 125 6.35 -20.42 -5.50
N HIS A 126 5.70 -20.34 -4.33
CA HIS A 126 4.28 -20.73 -4.20
C HIS A 126 3.37 -19.96 -5.14
N LEU A 127 3.59 -18.65 -5.32
CA LEU A 127 2.79 -17.82 -6.22
C LEU A 127 3.06 -18.15 -7.69
N ILE A 128 4.32 -18.40 -8.06
CA ILE A 128 4.70 -18.83 -9.41
C ILE A 128 4.04 -20.18 -9.74
N TYR A 129 4.08 -21.14 -8.80
CA TYR A 129 3.41 -22.43 -8.96
C TYR A 129 1.90 -22.23 -9.20
N ALA A 130 1.21 -21.49 -8.33
CA ALA A 130 -0.23 -21.28 -8.47
C ALA A 130 -0.59 -20.60 -9.80
N GLU A 131 0.16 -19.57 -10.20
CA GLU A 131 -0.06 -18.86 -11.45
C GLU A 131 0.18 -19.77 -12.66
N ALA A 132 1.30 -20.49 -12.70
CA ALA A 132 1.63 -21.41 -13.79
C ALA A 132 0.61 -22.56 -13.91
N THR A 133 0.18 -23.14 -12.79
CA THR A 133 -0.82 -24.21 -12.78
C THR A 133 -2.17 -23.72 -13.31
N VAL A 134 -2.61 -22.51 -12.93
CA VAL A 134 -3.84 -21.91 -13.48
C VAL A 134 -3.74 -21.67 -14.97
N GLU A 135 -2.62 -21.11 -15.46
CA GLU A 135 -2.42 -20.83 -16.89
C GLU A 135 -2.36 -22.14 -17.70
N LEU A 136 -1.63 -23.16 -17.24
CA LEU A 136 -1.59 -24.50 -17.86
C LEU A 136 -2.95 -25.20 -17.84
N GLY A 137 -3.73 -24.98 -16.79
CA GLY A 137 -5.09 -25.50 -16.62
C GLY A 137 -6.16 -24.70 -17.36
N ASN A 138 -5.80 -23.78 -18.27
CA ASN A 138 -6.74 -22.90 -18.98
C ASN A 138 -7.69 -22.14 -18.04
N GLY A 139 -7.13 -21.57 -16.98
CA GLY A 139 -7.85 -20.83 -15.95
C GLY A 139 -8.34 -21.66 -14.76
N GLN A 140 -8.03 -22.96 -14.72
CA GLN A 140 -8.44 -23.89 -13.65
C GLN A 140 -7.24 -24.35 -12.80
N ILE A 141 -7.47 -24.56 -11.52
CA ILE A 141 -6.50 -25.13 -10.56
C ILE A 141 -7.27 -25.89 -9.48
N SER A 142 -6.72 -27.00 -9.00
CA SER A 142 -7.38 -27.79 -7.95
C SER A 142 -7.26 -27.11 -6.57
N ASN A 143 -8.19 -27.38 -5.66
CA ASN A 143 -8.05 -26.93 -4.26
C ASN A 143 -6.79 -27.54 -3.60
N GLN A 144 -6.38 -28.76 -3.99
CA GLN A 144 -5.15 -29.39 -3.52
C GLN A 144 -3.90 -28.59 -3.94
N ASP A 145 -3.86 -28.10 -5.17
CA ASP A 145 -2.76 -27.26 -5.67
C ASP A 145 -2.72 -25.90 -4.97
N LEU A 146 -3.89 -25.31 -4.69
CA LEU A 146 -3.99 -24.08 -3.90
C LEU A 146 -3.44 -24.30 -2.48
N ASP A 147 -3.80 -25.41 -1.83
CA ASP A 147 -3.35 -25.82 -0.50
C ASP A 147 -1.85 -26.14 -0.43
N PHE A 148 -1.30 -26.69 -1.51
CA PHE A 148 0.13 -26.92 -1.66
C PHE A 148 0.93 -25.62 -1.83
N SER A 149 0.30 -24.56 -2.36
CA SER A 149 1.00 -23.34 -2.81
C SER A 149 0.51 -22.05 -2.13
N VAL A 150 -0.34 -21.25 -2.79
CA VAL A 150 -0.75 -19.91 -2.34
C VAL A 150 -1.40 -19.91 -0.95
N ASN A 151 -2.09 -21.00 -0.57
CA ASN A 151 -2.71 -21.09 0.75
C ASN A 151 -1.69 -21.24 1.89
N LYS A 152 -0.44 -21.68 1.61
CA LYS A 152 0.65 -21.59 2.60
C LYS A 152 0.94 -20.13 2.96
N ASN A 153 0.94 -19.25 1.96
CA ASN A 153 1.18 -17.82 2.15
C ASN A 153 0.00 -17.16 2.88
N ARG A 154 -1.23 -17.48 2.46
CA ARG A 154 -2.47 -16.95 3.06
C ARG A 154 -2.62 -17.38 4.51
N ALA A 155 -2.36 -18.66 4.83
CA ALA A 155 -2.38 -19.16 6.20
C ALA A 155 -1.37 -18.42 7.10
N ARG A 156 -0.12 -18.24 6.63
CA ARG A 156 0.89 -17.45 7.35
C ARG A 156 0.44 -16.01 7.60
N ALA A 157 -0.24 -15.41 6.62
CA ALA A 157 -0.80 -14.06 6.72
C ALA A 157 -2.15 -13.99 7.46
N ARG A 158 -2.66 -15.12 7.99
CA ARG A 158 -3.98 -15.23 8.66
C ARG A 158 -5.16 -14.79 7.78
N ILE A 159 -5.09 -15.14 6.50
CA ILE A 159 -6.13 -14.89 5.51
C ILE A 159 -6.83 -16.23 5.23
N ALA A 160 -8.15 -16.21 5.07
CA ALA A 160 -8.94 -17.38 4.71
C ALA A 160 -8.34 -18.08 3.47
N PRO A 161 -8.33 -19.42 3.39
CA PRO A 161 -7.80 -20.13 2.24
C PRO A 161 -8.54 -19.73 0.96
N LEU A 162 -7.80 -19.64 -0.14
CA LEU A 162 -8.36 -19.50 -1.48
C LEU A 162 -8.87 -20.87 -1.94
N SER A 163 -10.08 -20.90 -2.49
CA SER A 163 -10.67 -22.09 -3.07
C SER A 163 -11.50 -21.74 -4.30
N ASN A 164 -11.82 -22.74 -5.13
CA ASN A 164 -12.70 -22.56 -6.28
C ASN A 164 -14.11 -22.10 -5.87
N GLU A 165 -14.59 -22.56 -4.71
CA GLU A 165 -15.87 -22.15 -4.14
C GLU A 165 -15.83 -20.67 -3.73
N LEU A 166 -14.73 -20.25 -3.08
CA LEU A 166 -14.56 -18.86 -2.65
C LEU A 166 -14.60 -17.90 -3.84
N ILE A 167 -13.85 -18.17 -4.92
CA ILE A 167 -13.76 -17.26 -6.07
C ILE A 167 -15.07 -17.18 -6.87
N SER A 168 -15.88 -18.24 -6.87
CA SER A 168 -17.11 -18.33 -7.67
C SER A 168 -18.12 -17.20 -7.39
N GLY A 169 -18.12 -16.66 -6.17
CA GLY A 169 -18.98 -15.57 -5.72
C GLY A 169 -18.33 -14.18 -5.71
N LEU A 170 -17.07 -14.04 -6.15
CA LEU A 170 -16.34 -12.78 -6.03
C LEU A 170 -16.44 -11.90 -7.28
N TYR A 171 -16.71 -10.62 -7.02
CA TYR A 171 -16.68 -9.56 -8.00
C TYR A 171 -15.76 -8.44 -7.50
N ASP A 172 -15.00 -7.87 -8.43
CA ASP A 172 -14.27 -6.63 -8.23
C ASP A 172 -15.14 -5.48 -8.73
N ALA A 173 -15.73 -4.76 -7.78
CA ALA A 173 -16.58 -3.61 -8.06
C ALA A 173 -15.79 -2.32 -8.36
N ASN A 174 -14.46 -2.36 -8.21
CA ASN A 174 -13.58 -1.24 -8.45
C ASN A 174 -12.62 -1.52 -9.63
N TYR A 175 -12.97 -2.47 -10.49
CA TYR A 175 -12.15 -2.80 -11.65
C TYR A 175 -12.22 -1.64 -12.65
N PHE A 176 -11.12 -0.93 -12.85
CA PHE A 176 -11.06 0.10 -13.88
C PHE A 176 -10.92 -0.56 -15.25
N ASP A 177 -11.99 -0.51 -16.04
CA ASP A 177 -11.96 -0.96 -17.42
C ASP A 177 -11.39 0.14 -18.31
N HIS A 178 -10.21 -0.12 -18.85
CA HIS A 178 -9.50 0.82 -19.69
C HIS A 178 -10.02 0.84 -21.14
N VAL A 179 -10.83 -0.14 -21.55
CA VAL A 179 -11.52 -0.10 -22.86
C VAL A 179 -12.62 0.95 -22.83
N THR A 180 -13.44 0.96 -21.77
CA THR A 180 -14.49 1.98 -21.59
C THR A 180 -14.00 3.24 -20.89
N GLY A 181 -12.82 3.21 -20.26
CA GLY A 181 -12.27 4.30 -19.46
C GLY A 181 -13.02 4.54 -18.14
N ARG A 182 -13.69 3.52 -17.60
CA ARG A 182 -14.59 3.63 -16.44
C ARG A 182 -14.39 2.48 -15.46
N THR A 183 -14.66 2.74 -14.18
CA THR A 183 -14.77 1.69 -13.18
C THR A 183 -16.04 0.87 -13.40
N ILE A 184 -15.89 -0.46 -13.48
CA ILE A 184 -16.97 -1.43 -13.67
C ILE A 184 -16.93 -2.51 -12.60
N ILE A 185 -18.03 -3.28 -12.51
CA ILE A 185 -18.08 -4.50 -11.71
C ILE A 185 -17.67 -5.68 -12.60
N LYS A 186 -16.52 -6.28 -12.30
CA LYS A 186 -15.98 -7.44 -13.03
C LYS A 186 -16.11 -8.71 -12.19
N LYS A 187 -16.63 -9.79 -12.76
CA LYS A 187 -16.56 -11.12 -12.14
C LYS A 187 -15.09 -11.55 -12.06
N MET A 188 -14.62 -11.88 -10.86
CA MET A 188 -13.24 -12.32 -10.68
C MET A 188 -13.10 -13.77 -11.15
N ASN A 189 -11.96 -14.07 -11.79
CA ASN A 189 -11.51 -15.44 -12.03
C ASN A 189 -10.32 -15.77 -11.10
N MET A 190 -9.91 -17.04 -11.10
CA MET A 190 -8.83 -17.49 -10.23
C MET A 190 -7.51 -16.73 -10.47
N LEU A 191 -7.21 -16.44 -11.74
CA LEU A 191 -6.00 -15.72 -12.12
C LEU A 191 -5.99 -14.29 -11.58
N ASP A 192 -7.12 -13.58 -11.57
CA ASP A 192 -7.24 -12.25 -10.98
C ASP A 192 -6.83 -12.26 -9.49
N GLU A 193 -7.32 -13.25 -8.75
CA GLU A 193 -7.06 -13.37 -7.32
C GLU A 193 -5.61 -13.79 -7.03
N ILE A 194 -5.02 -14.69 -7.83
CA ILE A 194 -3.60 -15.05 -7.70
C ILE A 194 -2.70 -13.84 -8.01
N ARG A 195 -3.02 -13.05 -9.05
CA ARG A 195 -2.29 -11.83 -9.39
C ARG A 195 -2.44 -10.75 -8.30
N ARG A 196 -3.61 -10.66 -7.65
CA ARG A 196 -3.84 -9.81 -6.47
C ARG A 196 -3.02 -10.27 -5.27
N GLU A 197 -3.02 -11.57 -4.98
CA GLU A 197 -2.21 -12.15 -3.91
C GLU A 197 -0.72 -11.92 -4.12
N ARG A 198 -0.24 -12.05 -5.37
CA ARG A 198 1.15 -11.73 -5.73
C ARG A 198 1.48 -10.26 -5.48
N ALA A 199 0.58 -9.35 -5.82
CA ALA A 199 0.76 -7.92 -5.55
C ALA A 199 0.83 -7.60 -4.04
N CYS A 200 -0.02 -8.21 -3.22
CA CYS A 200 -0.03 -8.01 -1.77
C CYS A 200 1.19 -8.64 -1.09
N GLU A 201 1.51 -9.89 -1.42
CA GLU A 201 2.60 -10.64 -0.81
C GLU A 201 3.97 -10.02 -1.13
N LEU A 202 4.20 -9.65 -2.39
CA LEU A 202 5.47 -9.15 -2.91
C LEU A 202 5.53 -7.61 -3.00
N PHE A 203 4.60 -6.90 -2.34
CA PHE A 203 4.59 -5.44 -2.31
C PHE A 203 5.96 -4.90 -1.86
N GLY A 204 6.52 -3.92 -2.56
CA GLY A 204 7.80 -3.32 -2.17
C GLY A 204 9.04 -4.20 -2.40
N GLU A 205 8.93 -5.33 -3.11
CA GLU A 205 10.05 -6.24 -3.42
C GLU A 205 10.51 -6.15 -4.89
N GLY A 206 10.06 -5.14 -5.65
CA GLY A 206 10.51 -4.92 -7.03
C GLY A 206 9.80 -5.73 -8.12
N PHE A 207 8.81 -6.57 -7.78
CA PHE A 207 8.14 -7.44 -8.75
C PHE A 207 7.04 -6.77 -9.58
N ARG A 208 6.33 -5.78 -9.02
CA ARG A 208 5.05 -5.31 -9.58
C ARG A 208 5.15 -4.81 -11.02
N GLU A 209 6.20 -4.05 -11.35
CA GLU A 209 6.37 -3.55 -12.72
C GLU A 209 6.59 -4.69 -13.71
N ASN A 210 7.48 -5.63 -13.38
CA ASN A 210 7.79 -6.79 -14.22
C ASN A 210 6.59 -7.74 -14.36
N ASP A 211 5.83 -7.93 -13.29
CA ASP A 211 4.57 -8.67 -13.31
C ASP A 211 3.57 -8.03 -14.28
N LEU A 212 3.36 -6.71 -14.21
CA LEU A 212 2.47 -6.02 -15.14
C LEU A 212 2.97 -6.08 -16.59
N LYS A 213 4.29 -6.03 -16.81
CA LYS A 213 4.90 -6.17 -18.15
C LYS A 213 4.67 -7.56 -18.73
N ARG A 214 5.00 -8.63 -18.00
CA ARG A 214 4.84 -10.01 -18.51
C ARG A 214 3.38 -10.42 -18.68
N TRP A 215 2.46 -9.81 -17.94
CA TRP A 215 1.01 -9.97 -18.16
C TRP A 215 0.46 -9.14 -19.32
N GLY A 216 1.28 -8.30 -19.96
CA GLY A 216 0.83 -7.49 -21.10
C GLY A 216 -0.02 -6.28 -20.70
N ILE A 217 -0.07 -5.89 -19.43
CA ILE A 217 -1.00 -4.86 -18.91
C ILE A 217 -0.32 -3.67 -18.21
N ALA A 218 1.00 -3.50 -18.33
CA ALA A 218 1.73 -2.36 -17.75
C ALA A 218 1.28 -1.00 -18.30
N HIS A 219 1.17 -0.85 -19.63
CA HIS A 219 0.70 0.40 -20.25
C HIS A 219 -0.73 0.78 -19.89
N VAL A 220 -1.47 -0.19 -19.36
CA VAL A 220 -2.84 -0.04 -18.88
C VAL A 220 -2.81 0.39 -17.40
N ASN A 221 -2.10 -0.35 -16.55
CA ASN A 221 -2.13 -0.17 -15.09
C ASN A 221 -1.22 0.96 -14.56
N LEU A 222 -0.14 1.29 -15.27
CA LEU A 222 0.83 2.33 -14.91
C LEU A 222 0.46 3.71 -15.47
N ARG A 223 -0.83 3.93 -15.70
CA ARG A 223 -1.46 5.20 -16.11
C ARG A 223 -2.56 5.62 -15.14
N GLY A 224 -3.15 6.78 -15.40
CA GLY A 224 -4.34 7.29 -14.71
C GLY A 224 -4.01 8.03 -13.41
N GLN A 225 -5.00 8.73 -12.87
CA GLN A 225 -4.85 9.44 -11.61
C GLN A 225 -4.62 8.45 -10.46
N LYS A 226 -3.64 8.71 -9.60
CA LYS A 226 -3.40 7.92 -8.38
C LYS A 226 -3.87 8.72 -7.17
N LEU A 227 -4.55 8.03 -6.27
CA LEU A 227 -5.22 8.63 -5.12
C LEU A 227 -4.53 8.27 -3.82
N GLY A 228 -4.70 9.11 -2.81
CA GLY A 228 -4.19 8.91 -1.46
C GLY A 228 -5.33 8.68 -0.46
N ARG A 229 -5.09 9.16 0.77
CA ARG A 229 -6.00 9.13 1.91
C ARG A 229 -7.33 9.81 1.63
N PHE A 230 -8.37 9.31 2.30
CA PHE A 230 -9.68 9.92 2.41
C PHE A 230 -9.63 10.97 3.54
N VAL A 231 -10.05 12.20 3.26
CA VAL A 231 -9.92 13.36 4.15
C VAL A 231 -11.26 13.95 4.50
N TYR A 232 -12.10 14.29 3.50
CA TYR A 232 -13.38 14.92 3.78
C TYR A 232 -14.35 13.97 4.52
N GLY A 233 -15.03 14.49 5.53
CA GLY A 233 -15.94 13.69 6.37
C GLY A 233 -15.23 12.72 7.31
N THR A 234 -13.93 12.92 7.57
CA THR A 234 -13.13 12.12 8.50
C THR A 234 -12.54 12.97 9.61
N GLU A 235 -11.97 12.32 10.63
CA GLU A 235 -11.26 12.92 11.75
C GLU A 235 -10.08 13.81 11.33
N TYR A 236 -9.53 13.66 10.11
CA TYR A 236 -8.51 14.59 9.57
C TYR A 236 -8.99 16.06 9.59
N MET A 237 -10.29 16.32 9.42
CA MET A 237 -10.82 17.69 9.35
C MET A 237 -10.98 18.37 10.70
N THR A 238 -11.02 17.61 11.80
CA THR A 238 -11.41 18.13 13.13
C THR A 238 -10.39 17.86 14.21
N ALA A 239 -9.56 16.82 14.05
CA ALA A 239 -8.61 16.44 15.09
C ALA A 239 -7.39 17.34 15.16
N THR A 240 -6.77 17.27 16.34
CA THR A 240 -5.49 17.89 16.62
C THR A 240 -4.37 16.87 16.44
N ALA A 241 -3.31 17.28 15.75
CA ALA A 241 -2.09 16.54 15.53
C ALA A 241 -1.44 16.09 16.83
N ASN A 242 -0.97 14.84 16.83
CA ASN A 242 -0.21 14.24 17.91
C ASN A 242 1.01 13.57 17.26
N ASP A 243 1.95 14.41 16.84
CA ASP A 243 3.18 14.05 16.16
C ASP A 243 4.35 14.90 16.65
N ALA A 244 5.59 14.46 16.40
CA ALA A 244 6.79 15.10 16.96
C ALA A 244 7.04 16.55 16.47
N THR A 245 6.45 16.94 15.34
CA THR A 245 6.70 18.23 14.66
C THR A 245 5.54 19.21 14.82
N TYR A 246 4.30 18.74 14.77
CA TYR A 246 3.10 19.58 14.69
C TYR A 246 2.13 19.39 15.86
N HIS A 247 2.57 18.78 16.97
CA HIS A 247 1.74 18.58 18.15
C HIS A 247 0.91 19.80 18.55
N GLY A 248 -0.38 19.59 18.80
CA GLY A 248 -1.31 20.65 19.22
C GLY A 248 -1.87 21.51 18.07
N GLN A 249 -1.46 21.27 16.82
CA GLN A 249 -2.00 21.97 15.65
C GLN A 249 -3.14 21.17 14.98
N PRO A 250 -4.05 21.79 14.21
CA PRO A 250 -5.05 21.04 13.44
C PRO A 250 -4.40 20.06 12.47
N ALA A 251 -4.91 18.82 12.40
CA ALA A 251 -4.37 17.74 11.58
C ALA A 251 -4.38 18.06 10.07
N TYR A 252 -5.34 18.86 9.62
CA TYR A 252 -5.47 19.33 8.24
C TYR A 252 -5.60 20.85 8.21
N GLN A 253 -4.73 21.54 7.46
CA GLN A 253 -4.73 23.01 7.31
C GLN A 253 -4.56 23.37 5.83
N PRO A 254 -5.60 23.23 4.99
CA PRO A 254 -5.48 23.47 3.55
C PRO A 254 -5.07 24.89 3.19
N ASP A 255 -5.42 25.89 4.00
CA ASP A 255 -5.04 27.28 3.74
C ASP A 255 -3.53 27.54 3.90
N ARG A 256 -2.86 26.69 4.69
CA ARG A 256 -1.44 26.82 5.01
C ARG A 256 -0.56 25.77 4.31
N PHE A 257 -1.08 24.55 4.15
CA PHE A 257 -0.39 23.39 3.62
C PHE A 257 -1.29 22.67 2.62
N GLN A 258 -1.35 23.20 1.40
CA GLN A 258 -2.13 22.60 0.31
C GLN A 258 -1.49 21.28 -0.13
N SER A 259 -2.31 20.27 -0.40
CA SER A 259 -1.82 19.04 -1.04
C SER A 259 -1.33 19.36 -2.46
N LYS A 260 -0.22 18.75 -2.88
CA LYS A 260 0.45 19.07 -4.15
C LYS A 260 -0.48 19.08 -5.36
N ASN A 261 -1.41 18.12 -5.44
CA ASN A 261 -2.35 18.02 -6.56
C ASN A 261 -3.83 18.17 -6.13
N GLY A 262 -4.09 18.70 -4.93
CA GLY A 262 -5.46 18.89 -4.43
C GLY A 262 -6.13 17.65 -3.83
N ILE A 263 -7.42 17.82 -3.51
CA ILE A 263 -8.35 16.80 -3.04
C ILE A 263 -9.52 16.77 -4.03
N ILE A 264 -10.10 15.60 -4.27
CA ILE A 264 -11.26 15.46 -5.16
C ILE A 264 -12.48 16.10 -4.50
N GLU A 265 -13.01 17.14 -5.14
CA GLU A 265 -14.25 17.83 -4.69
C GLU A 265 -15.48 17.42 -5.50
N GLU A 266 -15.28 16.73 -6.62
CA GLU A 266 -16.38 16.19 -7.42
C GLU A 266 -17.10 15.06 -6.68
N ALA A 267 -18.44 15.13 -6.65
CA ALA A 267 -19.25 14.09 -6.05
C ALA A 267 -19.03 12.75 -6.75
N GLY A 268 -18.73 11.71 -5.98
CA GLY A 268 -18.43 10.38 -6.51
C GLY A 268 -17.76 9.48 -5.49
N PRO A 269 -17.36 8.26 -5.87
CA PRO A 269 -16.77 7.27 -4.95
C PRO A 269 -15.44 7.72 -4.34
N ASP A 270 -14.73 8.60 -5.04
CA ASP A 270 -13.42 9.15 -4.65
C ASP A 270 -13.48 10.57 -4.08
N TYR A 271 -14.67 11.15 -3.91
CA TYR A 271 -14.86 12.45 -3.25
C TYR A 271 -14.12 12.48 -1.91
N GLY A 272 -13.41 13.57 -1.62
CA GLY A 272 -12.66 13.76 -0.39
C GLY A 272 -11.31 13.06 -0.34
N ARG A 273 -10.85 12.41 -1.42
CA ARG A 273 -9.52 11.79 -1.47
C ARG A 273 -8.45 12.72 -1.99
N THR A 274 -7.27 12.66 -1.41
CA THR A 274 -6.07 13.36 -1.92
C THR A 274 -5.62 12.81 -3.27
N ILE A 275 -5.08 13.67 -4.12
CA ILE A 275 -4.52 13.29 -5.42
C ILE A 275 -3.00 13.13 -5.30
N THR A 276 -2.53 11.90 -5.38
CA THR A 276 -1.11 11.52 -5.29
C THR A 276 -0.36 11.88 -6.58
N THR A 277 -0.96 11.58 -7.72
CA THR A 277 -0.32 11.78 -9.03
C THR A 277 -1.39 12.04 -10.07
N LEU A 278 -1.17 13.08 -10.88
CA LEU A 278 -2.07 13.41 -11.99
C LEU A 278 -1.93 12.38 -13.10
N ALA A 279 -3.02 12.15 -13.84
CA ALA A 279 -2.99 11.24 -14.99
C ALA A 279 -1.98 11.70 -16.07
N SER A 280 -1.79 13.02 -16.21
CA SER A 280 -0.83 13.64 -17.12
C SER A 280 0.63 13.29 -16.82
N ASP A 281 0.94 12.92 -15.57
CA ASP A 281 2.30 12.62 -15.14
C ASP A 281 2.67 11.14 -15.35
N LEU A 282 1.67 10.28 -15.56
CA LEU A 282 1.86 8.84 -15.78
C LEU A 282 1.84 8.49 -17.27
N LEU A 283 2.99 8.72 -17.91
CA LEU A 283 3.18 8.62 -19.35
C LEU A 283 3.56 7.22 -19.86
N TYR A 284 3.45 6.18 -19.03
CA TYR A 284 3.89 4.83 -19.38
C TYR A 284 3.21 4.35 -20.67
N SER A 285 3.95 3.85 -21.66
CA SER A 285 3.40 3.42 -22.96
C SER A 285 3.99 2.09 -23.41
N GLN A 286 3.58 1.58 -24.57
CA GLN A 286 4.07 0.29 -25.08
C GLN A 286 5.60 0.25 -25.22
N ARG A 287 6.26 1.36 -25.60
CA ARG A 287 7.74 1.41 -25.67
C ARG A 287 8.41 1.11 -24.33
N ASN A 288 7.75 1.43 -23.21
CA ASN A 288 8.32 1.30 -21.86
C ASN A 288 8.37 -0.15 -21.36
N TYR A 289 7.82 -1.12 -22.11
CA TYR A 289 8.00 -2.54 -21.80
C TYR A 289 9.46 -2.97 -21.85
N LEU A 290 10.25 -2.33 -22.71
CA LEU A 290 11.69 -2.55 -22.82
C LEU A 290 12.42 -1.23 -22.52
N ALA A 291 13.52 -1.32 -21.77
CA ALA A 291 14.40 -0.18 -21.56
C ALA A 291 15.10 0.20 -22.87
N PRO A 292 15.40 1.48 -23.14
CA PRO A 292 16.16 1.84 -24.33
C PRO A 292 17.56 1.22 -24.28
N VAL A 293 18.04 0.73 -25.42
CA VAL A 293 19.45 0.40 -25.59
C VAL A 293 20.24 1.71 -25.52
N PRO A 294 21.27 1.82 -24.64
CA PRO A 294 22.03 3.06 -24.53
C PRO A 294 22.66 3.47 -25.87
N LEU A 295 22.51 4.73 -26.26
CA LEU A 295 22.99 5.24 -27.55
C LEU A 295 24.50 5.06 -27.73
N THR A 296 25.26 5.08 -26.64
CA THR A 296 26.71 4.78 -26.67
C THR A 296 27.00 3.36 -27.13
N GLN A 297 26.19 2.38 -26.73
CA GLN A 297 26.34 0.99 -27.17
C GLN A 297 26.00 0.83 -28.65
N ILE A 298 24.93 1.47 -29.13
CA ILE A 298 24.58 1.51 -30.57
C ILE A 298 25.70 2.20 -31.38
N ARG A 299 26.32 3.24 -30.83
CA ARG A 299 27.43 3.93 -31.50
C ARG A 299 28.64 3.02 -31.67
N LEU A 300 28.96 2.20 -30.66
CA LEU A 300 30.07 1.24 -30.66
C LEU A 300 29.81 0.03 -31.55
N ASN A 301 28.60 -0.52 -31.51
CA ASN A 301 28.21 -1.68 -32.30
C ASN A 301 27.04 -1.33 -33.22
N LYS A 302 27.33 -1.08 -34.50
CA LYS A 302 26.34 -0.70 -35.51
C LYS A 302 25.33 -1.80 -35.84
N SER A 303 25.58 -3.05 -35.42
CA SER A 303 24.63 -4.16 -35.57
C SER A 303 23.56 -4.17 -34.48
N LEU A 304 23.69 -3.38 -33.41
CA LEU A 304 22.64 -3.22 -32.41
C LEU A 304 21.51 -2.34 -32.94
N ILE A 305 20.30 -2.88 -32.93
CA ILE A 305 19.08 -2.13 -33.19
C ILE A 305 18.47 -1.62 -31.88
N GLN A 306 17.74 -0.50 -31.96
CA GLN A 306 17.03 0.05 -30.82
C GLN A 306 15.77 -0.77 -30.51
N ASN A 307 15.38 -0.80 -29.23
CA ASN A 307 14.10 -1.35 -28.80
C ASN A 307 12.92 -0.53 -29.37
N PRO A 308 11.77 -1.16 -29.67
CA PRO A 308 10.66 -0.47 -30.33
C PRO A 308 10.20 0.80 -29.61
N GLY A 309 10.13 1.91 -30.35
CA GLY A 309 9.58 3.20 -29.88
C GLY A 309 10.56 4.10 -29.12
N TRP A 310 11.84 3.73 -29.04
CA TRP A 310 12.94 4.53 -28.47
C TRP A 310 13.88 5.10 -29.52
#